data_AF-A0A4U5VE28-F1
#
_entry.id   AF-A0A4U5VE28-F1
#
_cell.length_a   1.000
_cell.length_b   1.000
_cell.length_c   1.000
_cell.angle_alpha   90.00
_cell.angle_beta   90.00
_cell.angle_gamma   90.00
#
_symmetry.space_group_name_H-M   'P 1'
#
loop_
_entity.id
_entity.type
_entity.pdbx_description
1 polymer ?
#
loop_
_entity_poly.entity_id
_entity_poly.type
_entity_poly.pdbx_seq_one_letter_code
_entity_poly.pdbx_strand_id
1 'polypeptide(L)'
;MIIYLLYYAEDVRKDDSKNRQQPTKHNSSVLSWMPTCQQNMSAANFTGFHSFPDRVKDFLYYQHCRHFPLLLDLPDKCGGADESAEVFLLLIIKSIPENYDRREVLRKTWAEERLHKGVWIRRIFISGTTNSGFEKDRMNKLLELEQREYNDILQWDFRDTFYNLTLKQVLFLEWMERNCPNVRFLFNGDDDVFANTDNMVEYLQDLRDANGSKHLFTGHLTKNARPIRNPNSKYFVPVHVQKSDLYLPYCGGGGFLLSGYTALVIYKMSHSIALHPIDDVYMGMCLAKAGLSPTPHMGMMLQGLYVPSKKLDEYDPCYYRDILVVHRFLSARMYYMWQRIHDPDLKCGSTKL
;
A
#
# COMPACT_ATOMS: atom_id res chain seq x y z
N MET A 1 -20.15 -21.71 -37.58
CA MET A 1 -21.55 -21.23 -37.57
C MET A 1 -22.30 -22.12 -36.59
N ILE A 2 -22.30 -21.74 -35.31
CA ILE A 2 -22.86 -22.53 -34.21
C ILE A 2 -23.80 -21.61 -33.43
N ILE A 3 -25.01 -22.13 -33.23
CA ILE A 3 -26.25 -21.44 -32.86
C ILE A 3 -26.33 -21.28 -31.35
N TYR A 4 -26.67 -20.08 -30.90
CA TYR A 4 -27.04 -19.76 -29.51
C TYR A 4 -28.37 -20.45 -29.17
N LEU A 5 -28.42 -21.20 -28.07
CA LEU A 5 -29.66 -21.61 -27.41
C LEU A 5 -29.75 -20.93 -26.05
N LEU A 6 -30.62 -19.92 -25.97
CA LEU A 6 -31.13 -19.33 -24.74
C LEU A 6 -32.22 -20.25 -24.19
N TYR A 7 -32.09 -20.69 -22.94
CA TYR A 7 -33.20 -21.28 -22.19
C TYR A 7 -33.76 -20.26 -21.21
N TYR A 8 -35.02 -19.88 -21.44
CA TYR A 8 -35.90 -19.25 -20.48
C TYR A 8 -36.25 -20.27 -19.37
N ALA A 9 -36.19 -19.85 -18.11
CA ALA A 9 -36.82 -20.56 -17.00
C ALA A 9 -37.85 -19.62 -16.37
N GLU A 10 -39.11 -20.07 -16.37
CA GLU A 10 -40.26 -19.38 -15.80
C GLU A 10 -40.29 -19.47 -14.26
N ASP A 11 -40.89 -18.42 -13.71
CA ASP A 11 -41.05 -18.04 -12.32
C ASP A 11 -42.09 -18.93 -11.60
N VAL A 12 -41.71 -19.57 -10.48
CA VAL A 12 -42.65 -20.19 -9.55
C VAL A 12 -42.43 -19.60 -8.17
N ARG A 13 -43.32 -18.68 -7.79
CA ARG A 13 -43.43 -18.11 -6.44
C ARG A 13 -43.87 -19.19 -5.44
N LYS A 14 -43.08 -19.37 -4.38
CA LYS A 14 -43.59 -19.76 -3.07
C LYS A 14 -43.08 -18.79 -2.02
N ASP A 15 -44.07 -18.27 -1.30
CA ASP A 15 -44.01 -17.34 -0.20
C ASP A 15 -43.38 -18.03 1.02
N ASP A 16 -42.30 -17.44 1.57
CA ASP A 16 -41.85 -17.72 2.91
C ASP A 16 -41.32 -16.43 3.54
N SER A 17 -42.21 -15.81 4.32
CA SER A 17 -41.92 -14.68 5.19
C SER A 17 -40.99 -15.11 6.33
N LYS A 18 -39.81 -14.49 6.41
CA LYS A 18 -39.01 -14.36 7.65
C LYS A 18 -37.92 -13.29 7.49
N ASN A 19 -38.07 -12.22 8.27
CA ASN A 19 -37.09 -11.21 8.67
C ASN A 19 -35.88 -10.99 7.76
N ARG A 20 -36.02 -10.12 6.75
CA ARG A 20 -34.90 -9.34 6.21
C ARG A 20 -34.86 -8.00 6.93
N GLN A 21 -33.86 -7.82 7.80
CA GLN A 21 -33.43 -6.48 8.21
C GLN A 21 -33.05 -5.71 6.94
N GLN A 22 -33.64 -4.52 6.78
CA GLN A 22 -33.33 -3.61 5.69
C GLN A 22 -31.85 -3.23 5.75
N PRO A 23 -31.13 -3.17 4.61
CA PRO A 23 -29.83 -2.53 4.57
C PRO A 23 -30.03 -1.07 4.97
N THR A 24 -29.31 -0.63 5.99
CA THR A 24 -29.23 0.77 6.37
C THR A 24 -28.80 1.58 5.15
N LYS A 25 -29.69 2.48 4.69
CA LYS A 25 -29.35 3.50 3.71
C LYS A 25 -28.27 4.39 4.32
N HIS A 26 -27.00 4.09 4.04
CA HIS A 26 -25.96 5.08 4.21
C HIS A 26 -26.23 6.22 3.21
N ASN A 27 -26.39 7.42 3.75
CA ASN A 27 -26.62 8.64 3.00
C ASN A 27 -25.50 8.87 1.97
N SER A 28 -25.78 8.58 0.71
CA SER A 28 -24.94 8.95 -0.44
C SER A 28 -24.89 10.47 -0.68
N SER A 29 -25.63 11.26 0.12
CA SER A 29 -25.75 12.71 -0.02
C SER A 29 -24.60 13.51 0.60
N VAL A 30 -23.68 12.88 1.36
CA VAL A 30 -22.56 13.60 2.00
C VAL A 30 -21.36 13.76 1.04
N LEU A 31 -21.31 13.01 -0.07
CA LEU A 31 -20.17 13.03 -0.99
C LEU A 31 -20.20 14.21 -1.99
N SER A 32 -21.32 14.91 -2.16
CA SER A 32 -21.46 15.90 -3.24
C SER A 32 -21.05 17.34 -2.90
N TRP A 33 -20.57 17.61 -1.68
CA TRP A 33 -20.31 18.99 -1.20
C TRP A 33 -18.93 19.22 -0.59
N MET A 34 -17.94 18.36 -0.85
CA MET A 34 -16.55 18.75 -0.56
C MET A 34 -16.04 19.66 -1.68
N PRO A 35 -15.64 20.91 -1.40
CA PRO A 35 -15.05 21.77 -2.41
C PRO A 35 -13.80 21.09 -2.97
N THR A 36 -13.71 21.05 -4.30
CA THR A 36 -12.51 20.55 -4.98
C THR A 36 -11.31 21.37 -4.54
N CYS A 37 -10.21 20.68 -4.21
CA CYS A 37 -9.02 21.37 -3.75
C CYS A 37 -8.53 22.35 -4.82
N GLN A 38 -8.35 23.61 -4.43
CA GLN A 38 -7.98 24.68 -5.35
C GLN A 38 -6.46 24.78 -5.47
N GLN A 39 -6.00 25.24 -6.63
CA GLN A 39 -4.58 25.46 -6.89
C GLN A 39 -4.04 26.60 -6.00
N ASN A 40 -2.96 26.36 -5.25
CA ASN A 40 -2.32 27.43 -4.47
C ASN A 40 -1.35 28.25 -5.35
N MET A 41 -1.83 29.35 -5.91
CA MET A 41 -1.02 30.20 -6.80
C MET A 41 0.23 30.80 -6.12
N SER A 42 0.19 31.00 -4.80
CA SER A 42 1.35 31.49 -4.04
C SER A 42 2.51 30.48 -4.02
N ALA A 43 2.25 29.19 -4.28
CA ALA A 43 3.30 28.17 -4.38
C ALA A 43 4.26 28.41 -5.56
N ALA A 44 3.86 29.20 -6.56
CA ALA A 44 4.71 29.58 -7.68
C ALA A 44 5.50 30.88 -7.46
N ASN A 45 5.36 31.53 -6.30
CA ASN A 45 5.92 32.85 -6.03
C ASN A 45 7.41 32.80 -5.63
N PHE A 46 8.25 32.24 -6.50
CA PHE A 46 9.71 32.30 -6.35
C PHE A 46 10.43 32.13 -7.70
N THR A 47 11.67 32.60 -7.75
CA THR A 47 12.50 32.56 -8.95
C THR A 47 12.81 31.12 -9.37
N GLY A 48 12.60 30.81 -10.66
CA GLY A 48 12.90 29.50 -11.23
C GLY A 48 11.78 28.47 -11.15
N PHE A 49 10.61 28.77 -10.58
CA PHE A 49 9.46 27.84 -10.54
C PHE A 49 9.09 27.28 -11.92
N HIS A 50 9.02 28.16 -12.94
CA HIS A 50 8.66 27.77 -14.30
C HIS A 50 9.65 26.80 -14.96
N SER A 51 10.89 26.70 -14.46
CA SER A 51 11.89 25.76 -14.97
C SER A 51 11.68 24.32 -14.46
N PHE A 52 10.81 24.12 -13.46
CA PHE A 52 10.57 22.80 -12.92
C PHE A 52 9.68 21.94 -13.85
N PRO A 53 9.94 20.61 -13.90
CA PRO A 53 9.05 19.67 -14.58
C PRO A 53 7.60 19.78 -14.09
N ASP A 54 6.64 19.54 -14.97
CA ASP A 54 5.20 19.68 -14.65
C ASP A 54 4.78 18.88 -13.42
N ARG A 55 5.29 17.65 -13.25
CA ARG A 55 5.04 16.83 -12.06
C ARG A 55 5.43 17.51 -10.74
N VAL A 56 6.49 18.31 -10.74
CA VAL A 56 6.97 19.05 -9.55
C VAL A 56 6.10 20.27 -9.31
N LYS A 57 5.76 21.01 -10.37
CA LYS A 57 4.88 22.17 -10.28
C LYS A 57 3.51 21.78 -9.75
N ASP A 58 2.95 20.69 -10.29
CA ASP A 58 1.67 20.10 -9.86
C ASP A 58 1.70 19.73 -8.37
N PHE A 59 2.75 19.01 -7.93
CA PHE A 59 2.94 18.70 -6.52
C PHE A 59 3.00 19.96 -5.64
N LEU A 60 3.76 20.99 -6.04
CA LEU A 60 3.88 22.23 -5.26
C LEU A 60 2.55 22.99 -5.17
N TYR A 61 1.81 23.06 -6.27
CA TYR A 61 0.51 23.73 -6.31
C TYR A 61 -0.52 23.09 -5.38
N TYR A 62 -0.50 21.76 -5.28
CA TYR A 62 -1.49 20.98 -4.52
C TYR A 62 -0.93 20.33 -3.25
N GLN A 63 0.27 20.70 -2.81
CA GLN A 63 0.93 20.12 -1.62
C GLN A 63 0.09 20.23 -0.33
N HIS A 64 -0.81 21.22 -0.28
CA HIS A 64 -1.69 21.49 0.83
C HIS A 64 -2.99 20.66 0.81
N CYS A 65 -3.32 20.03 -0.31
CA CYS A 65 -4.53 19.23 -0.49
C CYS A 65 -4.39 17.87 0.20
N ARG A 66 -5.29 17.58 1.13
CA ARG A 66 -5.28 16.34 1.92
C ARG A 66 -6.59 15.56 1.90
N HIS A 67 -7.68 16.19 1.48
CA HIS A 67 -9.00 15.59 1.48
C HIS A 67 -9.45 15.34 0.05
N PHE A 68 -9.81 14.10 -0.23
CA PHE A 68 -10.31 13.66 -1.52
C PHE A 68 -11.49 12.72 -1.30
N PRO A 69 -12.52 12.77 -2.16
CA PRO A 69 -13.65 11.84 -2.08
C PRO A 69 -13.19 10.38 -2.09
N LEU A 70 -13.74 9.58 -1.18
CA LEU A 70 -13.60 8.13 -1.20
C LEU A 70 -14.60 7.57 -2.21
N LEU A 71 -14.09 6.89 -3.24
CA LEU A 71 -14.87 6.30 -4.34
C LEU A 71 -15.25 4.85 -4.03
N LEU A 72 -14.30 4.07 -3.51
CA LEU A 72 -14.50 2.68 -3.09
C LEU A 72 -14.04 2.55 -1.64
N ASP A 73 -14.90 1.98 -0.80
CA ASP A 73 -14.72 1.86 0.65
C ASP A 73 -14.77 0.38 1.09
N LEU A 74 -14.25 0.10 2.29
CA LEU A 74 -14.12 -1.21 2.91
C LEU A 74 -14.49 -1.21 4.41
N PRO A 75 -15.62 -0.62 4.83
CA PRO A 75 -15.90 -0.35 6.26
C PRO A 75 -15.81 -1.61 7.15
N ASP A 76 -16.13 -2.78 6.59
CA ASP A 76 -16.17 -4.05 7.34
C ASP A 76 -14.86 -4.87 7.23
N LYS A 77 -13.82 -4.39 6.54
CA LYS A 77 -12.61 -5.20 6.27
C LYS A 77 -11.87 -5.66 7.53
N CYS A 78 -11.96 -4.89 8.60
CA CYS A 78 -11.42 -5.24 9.92
C CYS A 78 -12.49 -5.67 10.93
N GLY A 79 -13.73 -5.95 10.49
CA GLY A 79 -14.87 -6.16 11.40
C GLY A 79 -15.31 -4.88 12.13
N GLY A 80 -14.90 -3.72 11.61
CA GLY A 80 -15.09 -2.42 12.25
C GLY A 80 -14.09 -2.14 13.38
N ALA A 81 -14.33 -1.05 14.12
CA ALA A 81 -13.40 -0.58 15.14
C ALA A 81 -13.18 -1.59 16.27
N ASP A 82 -14.24 -2.26 16.70
CA ASP A 82 -14.24 -3.15 17.88
C ASP A 82 -13.56 -4.50 17.60
N GLU A 83 -13.66 -5.02 16.38
CA GLU A 83 -13.08 -6.32 15.98
C GLU A 83 -11.71 -6.17 15.30
N SER A 84 -11.25 -4.94 15.04
CA SER A 84 -9.99 -4.71 14.33
C SER A 84 -8.74 -5.31 14.99
N ALA A 85 -8.80 -5.65 16.28
CA ALA A 85 -7.74 -6.35 17.01
C ALA A 85 -7.56 -7.84 16.61
N GLU A 86 -8.55 -8.41 15.92
CA GLU A 86 -8.49 -9.75 15.33
C GLU A 86 -7.58 -9.80 14.10
N VAL A 87 -7.43 -8.67 13.40
CA VAL A 87 -6.49 -8.54 12.28
C VAL A 87 -5.08 -8.39 12.85
N PHE A 88 -4.29 -9.46 12.73
CA PHE A 88 -2.91 -9.45 13.20
C PHE A 88 -1.98 -8.72 12.22
N LEU A 89 -2.06 -9.07 10.93
CA LEU A 89 -1.27 -8.44 9.88
C LEU A 89 -2.19 -7.92 8.77
N LEU A 90 -2.22 -6.61 8.58
CA LEU A 90 -2.93 -5.96 7.49
C LEU A 90 -1.94 -5.56 6.39
N LEU A 91 -2.10 -6.15 5.22
CA LEU A 91 -1.30 -5.88 4.04
C LEU A 91 -1.87 -4.68 3.29
N ILE A 92 -1.10 -3.59 3.25
CA ILE A 92 -1.45 -2.34 2.58
C ILE A 92 -0.59 -2.21 1.34
N ILE A 93 -1.22 -2.47 0.19
CA ILE A 93 -0.51 -2.64 -1.07
C ILE A 93 -0.81 -1.44 -1.96
N LYS A 94 0.22 -0.62 -2.23
CA LYS A 94 0.16 0.50 -3.16
C LYS A 94 0.04 -0.05 -4.59
N SER A 95 -1.09 0.21 -5.23
CA SER A 95 -1.32 -0.12 -6.64
C SER A 95 -1.89 1.08 -7.38
N ILE A 96 -1.97 0.98 -8.71
CA ILE A 96 -2.61 1.96 -9.59
C ILE A 96 -3.75 1.27 -10.36
N PRO A 97 -4.74 2.01 -10.89
CA PRO A 97 -5.91 1.41 -11.51
C PRO A 97 -5.59 0.35 -12.57
N GLU A 98 -4.57 0.60 -13.40
CA GLU A 98 -4.16 -0.22 -14.53
C GLU A 98 -3.58 -1.59 -14.13
N ASN A 99 -3.08 -1.75 -12.90
CA ASN A 99 -2.35 -2.94 -12.44
C ASN A 99 -3.27 -4.09 -11.97
N TYR A 100 -4.35 -4.38 -12.71
CA TYR A 100 -5.26 -5.48 -12.39
C TYR A 100 -4.53 -6.83 -12.32
N ASP A 101 -3.64 -7.10 -13.28
CA ASP A 101 -2.89 -8.37 -13.35
C ASP A 101 -2.00 -8.59 -12.13
N ARG A 102 -1.34 -7.53 -11.64
CA ARG A 102 -0.52 -7.58 -10.43
C ARG A 102 -1.40 -7.90 -9.23
N ARG A 103 -2.47 -7.14 -9.02
CA ARG A 103 -3.40 -7.38 -7.91
C ARG A 103 -3.91 -8.82 -7.93
N GLU A 104 -4.32 -9.32 -9.09
CA GLU A 104 -4.84 -10.69 -9.23
C GLU A 104 -3.81 -11.77 -8.87
N VAL A 105 -2.55 -11.60 -9.27
CA VAL A 105 -1.47 -12.52 -8.83
C VAL A 105 -1.23 -12.42 -7.33
N LEU A 106 -1.27 -11.21 -6.76
CA LEU A 106 -1.09 -11.00 -5.34
C LEU A 106 -2.15 -11.71 -4.50
N ARG A 107 -3.42 -11.70 -4.94
CA ARG A 107 -4.52 -12.44 -4.29
C ARG A 107 -4.26 -13.94 -4.20
N LYS A 108 -3.57 -14.51 -5.18
CA LYS A 108 -3.25 -15.95 -5.32
C LYS A 108 -1.90 -16.33 -4.74
N THR A 109 -1.17 -15.37 -4.16
CA THR A 109 0.18 -15.57 -3.67
C THR A 109 0.30 -14.95 -2.28
N TRP A 110 1.31 -14.13 -2.04
CA TRP A 110 1.65 -13.68 -0.69
C TRP A 110 0.59 -12.80 -0.04
N ALA A 111 -0.27 -12.17 -0.84
CA ALA A 111 -1.33 -11.33 -0.31
C ALA A 111 -2.63 -12.08 -0.05
N GLU A 112 -2.68 -13.40 -0.21
CA GLU A 112 -3.85 -14.23 0.14
C GLU A 112 -4.30 -13.95 1.58
N GLU A 113 -5.61 -13.66 1.74
CA GLU A 113 -6.20 -13.53 3.07
C GLU A 113 -6.38 -14.91 3.69
N ARG A 114 -5.68 -15.18 4.79
CA ARG A 114 -5.67 -16.51 5.43
C ARG A 114 -5.34 -16.43 6.90
N LEU A 115 -5.64 -17.53 7.60
CA LEU A 115 -5.09 -17.79 8.93
C LEU A 115 -3.71 -18.45 8.76
N HIS A 116 -2.68 -17.88 9.37
CA HIS A 116 -1.35 -18.48 9.41
C HIS A 116 -0.86 -18.47 10.86
N LYS A 117 -0.40 -19.62 11.37
CA LYS A 117 0.01 -19.81 12.78
C LYS A 117 -0.97 -19.19 13.81
N GLY A 118 -2.26 -19.40 13.58
CA GLY A 118 -3.33 -18.96 14.48
C GLY A 118 -3.66 -17.47 14.44
N VAL A 119 -3.12 -16.70 13.49
CA VAL A 119 -3.41 -15.26 13.35
C VAL A 119 -3.88 -14.90 11.94
N TRP A 120 -4.73 -13.87 11.84
CA TRP A 120 -5.32 -13.43 10.57
C TRP A 120 -4.42 -12.47 9.79
N ILE A 121 -4.24 -12.78 8.50
CA ILE A 121 -3.68 -11.89 7.50
C ILE A 121 -4.83 -11.37 6.61
N ARG A 122 -4.96 -10.04 6.51
CA ARG A 122 -5.96 -9.37 5.66
C ARG A 122 -5.28 -8.47 4.64
N ARG A 123 -5.95 -8.17 3.53
CA ARG A 123 -5.39 -7.39 2.42
C ARG A 123 -6.24 -6.18 2.09
N ILE A 124 -5.58 -5.07 1.76
CA ILE A 124 -6.16 -3.89 1.13
C ILE A 124 -5.21 -3.39 0.03
N PHE A 125 -5.74 -3.23 -1.18
CA PHE A 125 -5.12 -2.42 -2.22
C PHE A 125 -5.54 -0.97 -2.06
N ILE A 126 -4.57 -0.05 -2.06
CA ILE A 126 -4.84 1.39 -2.02
C ILE A 126 -4.53 2.02 -3.37
N SER A 127 -5.48 2.76 -3.92
CA SER A 127 -5.42 3.35 -5.27
C SER A 127 -5.96 4.79 -5.29
N GLY A 128 -5.43 5.60 -6.19
CA GLY A 128 -6.07 6.81 -6.68
C GLY A 128 -6.88 6.52 -7.95
N THR A 129 -7.08 7.56 -8.75
CA THR A 129 -7.62 7.50 -10.11
C THR A 129 -6.50 7.73 -11.14
N THR A 130 -6.73 7.32 -12.39
CA THR A 130 -5.80 7.62 -13.49
C THR A 130 -5.95 9.08 -13.95
N ASN A 131 -5.45 9.41 -15.15
CA ASN A 131 -5.61 10.71 -15.78
C ASN A 131 -7.10 11.07 -16.01
N SER A 132 -7.38 12.22 -16.60
CA SER A 132 -8.75 12.70 -16.85
C SER A 132 -9.41 12.07 -18.09
N GLY A 133 -10.72 12.29 -18.23
CA GLY A 133 -11.51 11.91 -19.41
C GLY A 133 -11.89 10.44 -19.43
N PHE A 134 -12.13 9.90 -20.65
CA PHE A 134 -12.66 8.55 -20.84
C PHE A 134 -11.81 7.44 -20.24
N GLU A 135 -10.49 7.61 -20.12
CA GLU A 135 -9.64 6.63 -19.42
C GLU A 135 -9.93 6.59 -17.92
N LYS A 136 -10.18 7.74 -17.29
CA LYS A 136 -10.61 7.81 -15.88
C LYS A 136 -11.85 6.96 -15.65
N ASP A 137 -12.86 7.20 -16.48
CA ASP A 137 -14.16 6.57 -16.34
C ASP A 137 -14.07 5.05 -16.57
N ARG A 138 -13.31 4.62 -17.58
CA ARG A 138 -13.06 3.19 -17.83
C ARG A 138 -12.32 2.51 -16.68
N MET A 139 -11.25 3.12 -16.19
CA MET A 139 -10.46 2.52 -15.11
C MET A 139 -11.24 2.51 -13.79
N ASN A 140 -11.95 3.58 -13.45
CA ASN A 140 -12.82 3.58 -12.27
C ASN A 140 -13.91 2.50 -12.40
N LYS A 141 -14.48 2.32 -13.60
CA LYS A 141 -15.47 1.26 -13.82
C LYS A 141 -14.87 -0.13 -13.69
N LEU A 142 -13.64 -0.33 -14.13
CA LEU A 142 -12.91 -1.60 -13.95
C LEU A 142 -12.69 -1.90 -12.47
N LEU A 143 -12.26 -0.91 -11.67
CA LEU A 143 -12.07 -1.09 -10.22
C LEU A 143 -13.40 -1.33 -9.50
N GLU A 144 -14.50 -0.70 -9.92
CA GLU A 144 -15.82 -1.02 -9.37
C GLU A 144 -16.21 -2.49 -9.62
N LEU A 145 -15.90 -3.04 -10.79
CA LEU A 145 -16.17 -4.44 -11.12
C LEU A 145 -15.27 -5.37 -10.30
N GLU A 146 -13.98 -5.06 -10.21
CA GLU A 146 -13.03 -5.80 -9.38
C GLU A 146 -13.43 -5.76 -7.89
N GLN A 147 -13.85 -4.60 -7.39
CA GLN A 147 -14.30 -4.43 -6.02
C GLN A 147 -15.55 -5.26 -5.69
N ARG A 148 -16.48 -5.42 -6.64
CA ARG A 148 -17.67 -6.28 -6.44
C ARG A 148 -17.29 -7.74 -6.28
N GLU A 149 -16.21 -8.18 -6.92
CA GLU A 149 -15.75 -9.55 -6.87
C GLU A 149 -14.91 -9.82 -5.61
N TYR A 150 -13.97 -8.94 -5.29
CA TYR A 150 -12.95 -9.22 -4.27
C TYR A 150 -13.08 -8.40 -2.98
N ASN A 151 -13.82 -7.29 -3.00
CA ASN A 151 -14.04 -6.39 -1.87
C ASN A 151 -12.74 -6.09 -1.08
N ASP A 152 -11.70 -5.63 -1.78
CA ASP A 152 -10.36 -5.45 -1.23
C ASP A 152 -9.63 -4.19 -1.71
N ILE A 153 -10.34 -3.23 -2.30
CA ILE A 153 -9.79 -1.98 -2.84
C ILE A 153 -10.35 -0.77 -2.09
N LEU A 154 -9.45 0.08 -1.58
CA LEU A 154 -9.75 1.46 -1.22
C LEU A 154 -9.31 2.39 -2.35
N GLN A 155 -10.24 3.24 -2.79
CA GLN A 155 -9.96 4.18 -3.88
C GLN A 155 -10.40 5.60 -3.51
N TRP A 156 -9.51 6.57 -3.69
CA TRP A 156 -9.83 8.00 -3.55
C TRP A 156 -9.72 8.74 -4.87
N ASP A 157 -10.46 9.84 -5.01
CA ASP A 157 -10.47 10.65 -6.24
C ASP A 157 -9.31 11.65 -6.35
N PHE A 158 -8.07 11.15 -6.29
CA PHE A 158 -6.87 11.92 -6.61
C PHE A 158 -6.08 11.24 -7.73
N ARG A 159 -5.33 12.02 -8.52
CA ARG A 159 -4.50 11.45 -9.59
C ARG A 159 -3.35 10.64 -9.00
N ASP A 160 -3.30 9.36 -9.31
CA ASP A 160 -2.32 8.44 -8.77
C ASP A 160 -0.97 8.60 -9.48
N THR A 161 -0.08 9.37 -8.85
CA THR A 161 1.26 9.65 -9.38
C THR A 161 2.31 9.37 -8.31
N PHE A 162 3.56 9.22 -8.74
CA PHE A 162 4.68 8.97 -7.82
C PHE A 162 4.79 10.02 -6.71
N TYR A 163 4.57 11.31 -7.00
CA TYR A 163 4.62 12.37 -5.97
C TYR A 163 3.39 12.43 -5.08
N ASN A 164 2.31 11.74 -5.46
CA ASN A 164 1.10 11.60 -4.65
C ASN A 164 1.08 10.32 -3.81
N LEU A 165 2.15 9.51 -3.82
CA LEU A 165 2.23 8.34 -2.94
C LEU A 165 2.12 8.74 -1.46
N THR A 166 2.69 9.87 -1.05
CA THR A 166 2.56 10.38 0.32
C THR A 166 1.11 10.70 0.67
N LEU A 167 0.38 11.33 -0.25
CA LEU A 167 -1.04 11.62 -0.09
C LEU A 167 -1.83 10.31 0.05
N LYS A 168 -1.57 9.33 -0.82
CA LYS A 168 -2.20 8.00 -0.78
C LYS A 168 -2.04 7.35 0.60
N GLN A 169 -0.83 7.41 1.17
CA GLN A 169 -0.54 6.84 2.48
C GLN A 169 -1.25 7.59 3.61
N VAL A 170 -1.29 8.93 3.56
CA VAL A 170 -1.98 9.74 4.57
C VAL A 170 -3.49 9.48 4.55
N LEU A 171 -4.09 9.40 3.36
CA LEU A 171 -5.51 9.05 3.19
C LEU A 171 -5.83 7.65 3.73
N PHE A 172 -4.96 6.68 3.47
CA PHE A 172 -5.09 5.35 4.06
C PHE A 172 -5.02 5.39 5.59
N LEU A 173 -4.07 6.14 6.16
CA LEU A 173 -3.92 6.25 7.62
C LEU A 173 -5.13 6.93 8.28
N GLU A 174 -5.72 7.93 7.62
CA GLU A 174 -7.00 8.54 8.03
C GLU A 174 -8.14 7.53 8.05
N TRP A 175 -8.24 6.70 7.00
CA TRP A 175 -9.24 5.65 6.91
C TRP A 175 -9.03 4.56 7.98
N MET A 176 -7.78 4.18 8.21
CA MET A 176 -7.38 3.16 9.21
C MET A 176 -7.75 3.61 10.63
N GLU A 177 -7.55 4.88 10.98
CA GLU A 177 -7.91 5.40 12.32
C GLU A 177 -9.39 5.14 12.64
N ARG A 178 -10.27 5.16 11.64
CA ARG A 178 -11.72 4.96 11.82
C ARG A 178 -12.12 3.50 11.75
N ASN A 179 -11.57 2.75 10.80
CA ASN A 179 -12.07 1.42 10.43
C ASN A 179 -11.22 0.27 11.00
N CYS A 180 -9.93 0.51 11.27
CA CYS A 180 -9.00 -0.50 11.78
C CYS A 180 -8.10 0.04 12.91
N PRO A 181 -8.62 0.75 13.94
CA PRO A 181 -7.80 1.41 14.96
C PRO A 181 -6.95 0.45 15.81
N ASN A 182 -7.38 -0.81 15.98
CA ASN A 182 -6.73 -1.78 16.86
C ASN A 182 -5.99 -2.90 16.11
N VAL A 183 -5.82 -2.77 14.79
CA VAL A 183 -4.99 -3.71 14.02
C VAL A 183 -3.57 -3.77 14.59
N ARG A 184 -2.99 -4.96 14.72
CA ARG A 184 -1.74 -5.12 15.46
C ARG A 184 -0.53 -4.68 14.65
N PHE A 185 -0.42 -5.19 13.42
CA PHE A 185 0.68 -4.91 12.53
C PHE A 185 0.20 -4.65 11.11
N LEU A 186 0.99 -3.88 10.40
CA LEU A 186 0.78 -3.59 9.00
C LEU A 186 2.05 -3.95 8.23
N PHE A 187 1.86 -4.42 7.01
CA PHE A 187 2.89 -4.39 5.99
C PHE A 187 2.47 -3.36 4.96
N ASN A 188 3.30 -2.35 4.73
CA ASN A 188 3.08 -1.38 3.67
C ASN A 188 4.06 -1.71 2.53
N GLY A 189 3.56 -1.99 1.33
CA GLY A 189 4.38 -2.47 0.23
C GLY A 189 3.89 -2.01 -1.14
N ASP A 190 4.77 -2.15 -2.14
CA ASP A 190 4.45 -1.91 -3.54
C ASP A 190 3.91 -3.20 -4.20
N ASP A 191 3.15 -3.07 -5.29
CA ASP A 191 2.55 -4.22 -5.99
C ASP A 191 3.52 -5.02 -6.89
N ASP A 192 4.81 -4.68 -6.89
CA ASP A 192 5.89 -5.37 -7.62
C ASP A 192 6.98 -5.96 -6.72
N VAL A 193 6.66 -6.26 -5.47
CA VAL A 193 7.56 -6.99 -4.57
C VAL A 193 7.14 -8.44 -4.38
N PHE A 194 8.12 -9.28 -4.11
CA PHE A 194 7.89 -10.58 -3.49
C PHE A 194 7.94 -10.41 -1.98
N ALA A 195 6.84 -10.69 -1.28
CA ALA A 195 6.78 -10.64 0.18
C ALA A 195 6.53 -12.04 0.74
N ASN A 196 7.33 -12.51 1.68
CA ASN A 196 7.05 -13.75 2.40
C ASN A 196 6.24 -13.43 3.65
N THR A 197 4.90 -13.46 3.51
CA THR A 197 4.00 -13.13 4.62
C THR A 197 3.97 -14.17 5.73
N ASP A 198 4.39 -15.41 5.47
CA ASP A 198 4.60 -16.43 6.50
C ASP A 198 5.74 -15.99 7.43
N ASN A 199 6.91 -15.70 6.86
CA ASN A 199 8.06 -15.22 7.64
C ASN A 199 7.78 -13.91 8.39
N MET A 200 6.96 -13.03 7.82
CA MET A 200 6.55 -11.80 8.51
C MET A 200 5.75 -12.11 9.77
N VAL A 201 4.80 -13.05 9.70
CA VAL A 201 4.02 -13.47 10.88
C VAL A 201 4.94 -14.06 11.95
N GLU A 202 5.85 -14.95 11.56
CA GLU A 202 6.83 -15.54 12.50
C GLU A 202 7.66 -14.47 13.20
N TYR A 203 8.27 -13.57 12.42
CA TYR A 203 9.06 -12.46 12.95
C TYR A 203 8.27 -11.59 13.93
N LEU A 204 7.01 -11.27 13.61
CA LEU A 204 6.16 -10.42 14.43
C LEU A 204 5.68 -11.12 15.72
N GLN A 205 5.42 -12.43 15.67
CA GLN A 205 5.04 -13.23 16.84
C GLN A 205 6.20 -13.41 17.82
N ASP A 206 7.44 -13.45 17.32
CA ASP A 206 8.65 -13.56 18.13
C ASP A 206 9.02 -12.25 18.85
N LEU A 207 8.36 -11.14 18.53
CA LEU A 207 8.53 -9.89 19.28
C LEU A 207 8.01 -10.05 20.71
N ARG A 208 8.78 -9.53 21.68
CA ARG A 208 8.44 -9.56 23.12
C ARG A 208 7.01 -9.06 23.42
N ASP A 209 6.52 -8.10 22.64
CA ASP A 209 5.18 -7.52 22.78
C ASP A 209 4.42 -7.59 21.43
N ALA A 210 4.04 -8.79 21.01
CA ALA A 210 3.36 -9.08 19.74
C ALA A 210 1.88 -8.61 19.65
N ASN A 211 1.51 -7.56 20.38
CA ASN A 211 0.15 -7.00 20.42
C ASN A 211 0.00 -5.68 19.63
N GLY A 212 1.06 -5.18 19.00
CA GLY A 212 1.01 -3.97 18.16
C GLY A 212 0.91 -2.64 18.93
N SER A 213 0.94 -2.66 20.27
CA SER A 213 0.75 -1.47 21.11
C SER A 213 2.01 -0.62 21.31
N LYS A 214 3.18 -1.13 20.90
CA LYS A 214 4.48 -0.45 21.03
C LYS A 214 5.04 -0.08 19.67
N HIS A 215 6.01 0.82 19.67
CA HIS A 215 6.67 1.25 18.44
C HIS A 215 7.37 0.08 17.74
N LEU A 216 7.03 -0.12 16.47
CA LEU A 216 7.73 -0.94 15.51
C LEU A 216 7.65 -0.21 14.18
N PHE A 217 8.81 0.02 13.54
CA PHE A 217 8.91 0.45 12.16
C PHE A 217 10.21 -0.11 11.60
N THR A 218 10.14 -1.15 10.79
CA THR A 218 11.32 -1.89 10.35
C THR A 218 11.29 -2.17 8.85
N GLY A 219 12.45 -2.10 8.21
CA GLY A 219 12.56 -2.15 6.76
C GLY A 219 14.00 -2.11 6.27
N HIS A 220 14.19 -1.77 4.99
CA HIS A 220 15.51 -1.45 4.45
C HIS A 220 15.93 -0.04 4.87
N LEU A 221 16.63 0.06 6.00
CA LEU A 221 16.98 1.34 6.60
C LEU A 221 18.00 2.12 5.75
N THR A 222 17.56 3.27 5.25
CA THR A 222 18.39 4.22 4.53
C THR A 222 18.84 5.34 5.47
N LYS A 223 20.16 5.49 5.60
CA LYS A 223 20.80 6.56 6.37
C LYS A 223 21.64 7.45 5.46
N ASN A 224 21.75 8.72 5.84
CA ASN A 224 22.59 9.71 5.16
C ASN A 224 22.28 9.91 3.66
N ALA A 225 21.09 9.54 3.21
CA ALA A 225 20.65 9.80 1.85
C ALA A 225 20.46 11.30 1.62
N ARG A 226 20.74 11.74 0.40
CA ARG A 226 20.64 13.14 -0.01
C ARG A 226 19.49 13.31 -1.02
N PRO A 227 18.76 14.44 -0.98
CA PRO A 227 17.79 14.75 -2.01
C PRO A 227 18.45 14.82 -3.39
N ILE A 228 17.87 14.15 -4.38
CA ILE A 228 18.38 14.23 -5.75
C ILE A 228 17.96 15.58 -6.34
N ARG A 229 18.94 16.38 -6.77
CA ARG A 229 18.72 17.73 -7.33
C ARG A 229 18.68 17.79 -8.86
N ASN A 230 18.73 16.64 -9.53
CA ASN A 230 18.60 16.54 -10.99
C ASN A 230 17.11 16.52 -11.41
N PRO A 231 16.59 17.52 -12.14
CA PRO A 231 15.18 17.60 -12.57
C PRO A 231 14.70 16.43 -13.45
N ASN A 232 15.62 15.70 -14.09
CA ASN A 232 15.28 14.53 -14.92
C ASN A 232 15.07 13.26 -14.11
N SER A 233 15.45 13.25 -12.82
CA SER A 233 15.24 12.10 -11.96
C SER A 233 13.78 11.97 -11.52
N LYS A 234 13.26 10.74 -11.48
CA LYS A 234 11.98 10.40 -10.83
C LYS A 234 11.98 10.85 -9.36
N TYR A 235 13.13 10.82 -8.71
CA TYR A 235 13.33 11.17 -7.30
C TYR A 235 13.79 12.62 -7.09
N PHE A 236 13.62 13.49 -8.09
CA PHE A 236 13.99 14.90 -7.97
C PHE A 236 13.24 15.58 -6.82
N VAL A 237 13.96 16.28 -5.95
CA VAL A 237 13.38 17.12 -4.89
C VAL A 237 14.06 18.49 -4.91
N PRO A 238 13.32 19.57 -5.23
CA PRO A 238 13.89 20.91 -5.27
C PRO A 238 14.26 21.41 -3.86
N VAL A 239 15.23 22.33 -3.78
CA VAL A 239 15.67 22.97 -2.52
C VAL A 239 14.50 23.66 -1.80
N HIS A 240 13.52 24.18 -2.57
CA HIS A 240 12.32 24.80 -2.02
C HIS A 240 11.47 23.83 -1.17
N VAL A 241 11.43 22.55 -1.55
CA VAL A 241 10.72 21.51 -0.78
C VAL A 241 11.57 21.03 0.40
N GLN A 242 12.87 20.81 0.16
CA GLN A 242 13.79 20.30 1.18
C GLN A 242 15.11 21.07 1.11
N LYS A 243 15.30 22.01 2.04
CA LYS A 243 16.51 22.86 2.13
C LYS A 243 17.74 22.09 2.62
N SER A 244 17.56 21.19 3.58
CA SER A 244 18.65 20.33 4.05
C SER A 244 19.12 19.40 2.93
N ASP A 245 20.42 19.19 2.83
CA ASP A 245 21.01 18.23 1.89
C ASP A 245 21.07 16.80 2.44
N LEU A 246 20.49 16.57 3.63
CA LEU A 246 20.37 15.26 4.24
C LEU A 246 18.90 14.96 4.56
N TYR A 247 18.46 13.75 4.22
CA TYR A 247 17.22 13.19 4.73
C TYR A 247 17.42 12.62 6.13
N LEU A 248 16.34 12.69 6.93
CA LEU A 248 16.25 11.92 8.17
C LEU A 248 16.23 10.42 7.85
N PRO A 249 16.64 9.53 8.78
CA PRO A 249 16.57 8.09 8.55
C PRO A 249 15.15 7.61 8.20
N TYR A 250 15.04 6.76 7.18
CA TYR A 250 13.77 6.19 6.71
C TYR A 250 13.97 4.78 6.16
N CYS A 251 12.91 3.97 6.10
CA CYS A 251 12.95 2.69 5.37
C CYS A 251 12.59 2.92 3.91
N GLY A 252 13.42 2.48 2.97
CA GLY A 252 13.22 2.70 1.53
C GLY A 252 12.04 1.91 0.94
N GLY A 253 11.65 2.30 -0.28
CA GLY A 253 10.48 1.79 -1.00
C GLY A 253 10.55 0.31 -1.37
N GLY A 254 9.43 -0.25 -1.82
CA GLY A 254 9.19 -1.69 -1.93
C GLY A 254 8.42 -2.24 -0.72
N GLY A 255 8.83 -1.88 0.50
CA GLY A 255 7.96 -2.04 1.67
C GLY A 255 8.63 -1.98 3.04
N PHE A 256 7.79 -1.90 4.08
CA PHE A 256 8.19 -1.88 5.50
C PHE A 256 7.09 -2.46 6.39
N LEU A 257 7.50 -2.99 7.54
CA LEU A 257 6.60 -3.44 8.60
C LEU A 257 6.46 -2.37 9.68
N LEU A 258 5.25 -2.18 10.20
CA LEU A 258 4.98 -1.26 11.29
C LEU A 258 3.88 -1.78 12.22
N SER A 259 3.90 -1.35 13.47
CA SER A 259 2.79 -1.61 14.40
C SER A 259 1.62 -0.66 14.18
N GLY A 260 0.42 -1.07 14.57
CA GLY A 260 -0.77 -0.22 14.59
C GLY A 260 -0.56 1.06 15.41
N TYR A 261 0.10 0.95 16.58
CA TYR A 261 0.53 2.11 17.36
C TYR A 261 1.34 3.11 16.51
N THR A 262 2.33 2.61 15.77
CA THR A 262 3.22 3.48 14.99
C THR A 262 2.47 4.13 13.82
N ALA A 263 1.57 3.40 13.17
CA ALA A 263 0.74 3.93 12.09
C ALA A 263 -0.13 5.12 12.58
N LEU A 264 -0.78 4.97 13.74
CA LEU A 264 -1.56 6.06 14.36
C LEU A 264 -0.70 7.25 14.76
N VAL A 265 0.52 7.01 15.27
CA VAL A 265 1.46 8.10 15.58
C VAL A 265 1.87 8.85 14.30
N ILE A 266 2.19 8.14 13.22
CA ILE A 266 2.52 8.75 11.92
C ILE A 266 1.35 9.60 11.43
N TYR A 267 0.12 9.07 11.50
CA TYR A 267 -1.08 9.82 11.12
C TYR A 267 -1.22 11.12 11.91
N LYS A 268 -1.11 11.06 13.25
CA LYS A 268 -1.16 12.24 14.12
C LYS A 268 -0.10 13.27 13.75
N MET A 269 1.15 12.85 13.52
CA MET A 269 2.22 13.78 13.13
C MET A 269 2.00 14.39 11.74
N SER A 270 1.40 13.62 10.83
CA SER A 270 1.16 14.02 9.44
C SER A 270 0.37 15.33 9.29
N HIS A 271 -0.51 15.65 10.25
CA HIS A 271 -1.32 16.87 10.28
C HIS A 271 -0.48 18.16 10.31
N SER A 272 0.76 18.07 10.78
CA SER A 272 1.62 19.22 11.06
C SER A 272 2.93 19.20 10.26
N ILE A 273 3.04 18.33 9.27
CA ILE A 273 4.18 18.20 8.37
C ILE A 273 3.66 18.33 6.95
N ALA A 274 4.17 19.29 6.17
CA ALA A 274 3.80 19.43 4.76
C ALA A 274 4.11 18.14 3.98
N LEU A 275 3.22 17.73 3.07
CA LEU A 275 3.45 16.53 2.25
C LEU A 275 4.80 16.63 1.55
N HIS A 276 5.50 15.51 1.44
CA HIS A 276 6.80 15.42 0.78
C HIS A 276 6.64 14.54 -0.48
N PRO A 277 7.34 14.81 -1.60
CA PRO A 277 7.13 14.08 -2.86
C PRO A 277 7.68 12.65 -2.85
N ILE A 278 8.43 12.29 -1.80
CA ILE A 278 8.94 10.94 -1.55
C ILE A 278 8.25 10.43 -0.28
N ASP A 279 7.40 9.40 -0.41
CA ASP A 279 6.55 8.85 0.64
C ASP A 279 7.34 8.23 1.78
N ASP A 280 8.38 7.46 1.45
CA ASP A 280 9.23 6.82 2.45
C ASP A 280 9.95 7.84 3.35
N VAL A 281 10.45 8.93 2.74
CA VAL A 281 11.08 10.04 3.47
C VAL A 281 10.06 10.72 4.38
N TYR A 282 8.81 10.89 3.91
CA TYR A 282 7.75 11.47 4.72
C TYR A 282 7.45 10.63 5.97
N MET A 283 7.44 9.29 5.85
CA MET A 283 7.29 8.42 7.03
C MET A 283 8.43 8.63 8.03
N GLY A 284 9.67 8.73 7.56
CA GLY A 284 10.82 9.06 8.40
C GLY A 284 10.70 10.43 9.09
N MET A 285 10.18 11.45 8.39
CA MET A 285 9.90 12.77 8.97
C MET A 285 8.85 12.70 10.09
N CYS A 286 7.77 11.96 9.88
CA CYS A 286 6.73 11.75 10.90
C CYS A 286 7.28 11.02 12.14
N LEU A 287 8.07 9.96 11.95
CA LEU A 287 8.71 9.23 13.05
C LEU A 287 9.62 10.15 13.86
N ALA A 288 10.52 10.88 13.19
CA ALA A 288 11.44 11.79 13.86
C ALA A 288 10.71 12.88 14.65
N LYS A 289 9.60 13.43 14.10
CA LYS A 289 8.77 14.40 14.82
C LYS A 289 8.16 13.84 16.10
N ALA A 290 7.82 12.55 16.10
CA ALA A 290 7.34 11.84 17.28
C ALA A 290 8.47 11.39 18.24
N GLY A 291 9.74 11.66 17.94
CA GLY A 291 10.88 11.15 18.71
C GLY A 291 11.11 9.65 18.52
N LEU A 292 10.56 9.06 17.46
CA LEU A 292 10.70 7.65 17.09
C LEU A 292 11.75 7.47 15.99
N SER A 293 12.16 6.23 15.72
CA SER A 293 13.19 5.94 14.72
C SER A 293 12.98 4.60 14.03
N PRO A 294 13.16 4.52 12.70
CA PRO A 294 13.09 3.25 11.98
C PRO A 294 14.29 2.35 12.32
N THR A 295 14.06 1.03 12.27
CA THR A 295 15.10 0.00 12.48
C THR A 295 15.35 -0.81 11.20
N PRO A 296 16.57 -1.35 11.02
CA PRO A 296 16.85 -2.22 9.88
C PRO A 296 16.34 -3.65 10.14
N HIS A 297 15.90 -4.33 9.09
CA HIS A 297 15.71 -5.78 9.09
C HIS A 297 16.45 -6.43 7.92
N MET A 298 17.25 -7.46 8.20
CA MET A 298 18.13 -8.08 7.18
C MET A 298 17.35 -8.77 6.06
N GLY A 299 16.14 -9.26 6.35
CA GLY A 299 15.24 -9.83 5.34
C GLY A 299 14.56 -8.81 4.42
N MET A 300 14.91 -7.52 4.45
CA MET A 300 14.30 -6.47 3.63
C MET A 300 15.24 -6.07 2.49
N MET A 301 15.15 -6.81 1.37
CA MET A 301 16.10 -6.80 0.25
C MET A 301 15.58 -5.98 -0.92
N LEU A 302 15.55 -4.65 -0.74
CA LEU A 302 14.93 -3.71 -1.70
C LEU A 302 15.85 -3.35 -2.88
N GLN A 303 17.13 -3.70 -2.77
CA GLN A 303 18.13 -3.59 -3.84
C GLN A 303 18.36 -4.92 -4.58
N GLY A 304 17.45 -5.89 -4.40
CA GLY A 304 17.58 -7.26 -4.89
C GLY A 304 18.41 -8.16 -3.96
N LEU A 305 18.47 -9.45 -4.30
CA LEU A 305 19.34 -10.42 -3.63
C LEU A 305 20.70 -10.45 -4.31
N TYR A 306 21.77 -10.47 -3.51
CA TYR A 306 23.10 -10.72 -4.02
C TYR A 306 23.30 -12.22 -4.22
N VAL A 307 23.37 -12.64 -5.48
CA VAL A 307 23.69 -14.03 -5.84
C VAL A 307 25.18 -14.12 -6.18
N PRO A 308 25.99 -14.90 -5.44
CA PRO A 308 27.46 -14.83 -5.50
C PRO A 308 28.09 -15.16 -6.86
N SER A 309 27.33 -15.76 -7.78
CA SER A 309 27.83 -16.20 -9.08
C SER A 309 26.75 -16.08 -10.15
N LYS A 310 27.13 -15.56 -11.32
CA LYS A 310 26.27 -15.52 -12.52
C LYS A 310 25.96 -16.91 -13.10
N LYS A 311 26.59 -17.96 -12.59
CA LYS A 311 26.31 -19.36 -12.98
C LYS A 311 25.18 -19.99 -12.17
N LEU A 312 24.76 -19.35 -11.08
CA LEU A 312 23.66 -19.80 -10.24
C LEU A 312 22.37 -19.18 -10.76
N ASP A 313 21.27 -19.91 -10.61
CA ASP A 313 19.95 -19.36 -10.92
C ASP A 313 19.61 -18.28 -9.89
N GLU A 314 19.44 -17.05 -10.36
CA GLU A 314 19.05 -15.93 -9.49
C GLU A 314 17.66 -16.14 -8.90
N TYR A 315 16.86 -17.05 -9.48
CA TYR A 315 15.53 -17.45 -9.02
C TYR A 315 15.52 -18.81 -8.33
N ASP A 316 16.64 -19.28 -7.77
CA ASP A 316 16.64 -20.43 -6.87
C ASP A 316 15.78 -20.10 -5.62
N PRO A 317 14.67 -20.82 -5.37
CA PRO A 317 13.76 -20.57 -4.25
C PRO A 317 14.45 -20.57 -2.88
N CYS A 318 15.57 -21.29 -2.75
CA CYS A 318 16.31 -21.39 -1.50
C CYS A 318 16.93 -20.07 -1.05
N TYR A 319 17.21 -19.14 -1.96
CA TYR A 319 17.67 -17.79 -1.59
C TYR A 319 16.55 -16.90 -1.05
N TYR A 320 15.30 -17.22 -1.37
CA TYR A 320 14.12 -16.41 -1.03
C TYR A 320 13.39 -16.92 0.20
N ARG A 321 13.59 -18.20 0.56
CA ARG A 321 12.84 -18.89 1.61
C ARG A 321 12.84 -18.13 2.95
N ASP A 322 13.98 -17.59 3.36
CA ASP A 322 14.15 -16.99 4.69
C ASP A 322 14.09 -15.43 4.65
N ILE A 323 13.73 -14.86 3.51
CA ILE A 323 13.65 -13.40 3.28
C ILE A 323 12.23 -12.90 3.58
N LEU A 324 12.09 -11.63 3.98
CA LEU A 324 10.76 -11.01 4.16
C LEU A 324 10.27 -10.34 2.88
N VAL A 325 11.09 -9.49 2.25
CA VAL A 325 10.70 -8.76 1.05
C VAL A 325 11.87 -8.69 0.07
N VAL A 326 11.60 -8.91 -1.21
CA VAL A 326 12.53 -8.65 -2.30
C VAL A 326 11.86 -7.80 -3.37
N HIS A 327 12.51 -6.69 -3.71
CA HIS A 327 12.14 -5.88 -4.87
C HIS A 327 13.14 -6.14 -6.02
N ARG A 328 12.73 -6.37 -7.27
CA ARG A 328 11.36 -6.36 -7.84
C ARG A 328 11.01 -7.69 -8.52
N PHE A 329 9.73 -7.99 -8.60
CA PHE A 329 9.20 -9.18 -9.27
C PHE A 329 8.10 -8.81 -10.27
N LEU A 330 8.15 -9.44 -11.45
CA LEU A 330 7.05 -9.42 -12.41
C LEU A 330 5.98 -10.45 -11.99
N SER A 331 4.72 -10.22 -12.36
CA SER A 331 3.56 -11.03 -11.94
C SER A 331 3.78 -12.53 -12.14
N ALA A 332 4.18 -12.98 -13.34
CA ALA A 332 4.44 -14.40 -13.61
C ALA A 332 5.58 -15.00 -12.77
N ARG A 333 6.67 -14.24 -12.57
CA ARG A 333 7.81 -14.68 -11.75
C ARG A 333 7.44 -14.75 -10.27
N MET A 334 6.63 -13.80 -9.80
CA MET A 334 6.12 -13.78 -8.43
C MET A 334 5.26 -15.00 -8.15
N TYR A 335 4.33 -15.31 -9.05
CA TYR A 335 3.51 -16.50 -8.97
C TYR A 335 4.36 -17.77 -8.93
N TYR A 336 5.28 -17.94 -9.88
CA TYR A 336 6.18 -19.08 -9.91
C TYR A 336 7.00 -19.21 -8.62
N MET A 337 7.65 -18.12 -8.19
CA MET A 337 8.49 -18.13 -6.98
C MET A 337 7.69 -18.50 -5.73
N TRP A 338 6.48 -17.95 -5.58
CA TRP A 338 5.60 -18.28 -4.46
C TRP A 338 5.26 -19.77 -4.41
N GLN A 339 4.93 -20.38 -5.55
CA GLN A 339 4.67 -21.83 -5.60
C GLN A 339 5.93 -22.64 -5.29
N ARG A 340 7.10 -22.21 -5.78
CA ARG A 340 8.35 -22.92 -5.58
C ARG A 340 8.86 -22.88 -4.13
N ILE A 341 8.73 -21.76 -3.42
CA ILE A 341 9.17 -21.68 -2.02
C ILE A 341 8.29 -22.50 -1.06
N HIS A 342 7.04 -22.78 -1.45
CA HIS A 342 6.10 -23.61 -0.69
C HIS A 342 6.05 -25.06 -1.18
N ASP A 343 6.92 -25.45 -2.13
CA ASP A 343 7.01 -26.83 -2.57
C ASP A 343 7.56 -27.70 -1.43
N PRO A 344 6.80 -28.70 -0.92
CA PRO A 344 7.25 -29.57 0.15
C PRO A 344 8.50 -30.40 -0.22
N ASP A 345 8.75 -30.58 -1.52
CA ASP A 345 9.94 -31.29 -2.02
C ASP A 345 11.14 -30.36 -2.23
N LEU A 346 11.01 -29.05 -1.94
CA LEU A 346 12.12 -28.11 -2.02
C LEU A 346 13.21 -28.46 -1.00
N LYS A 347 14.35 -28.95 -1.49
CA LYS A 347 15.53 -29.24 -0.68
C LYS A 347 16.55 -28.12 -0.80
N CYS A 348 16.58 -27.25 0.20
CA CYS A 348 17.66 -26.28 0.32
C CYS A 348 18.84 -26.89 1.06
N GLY A 349 20.02 -26.83 0.44
CA GLY A 349 21.27 -27.20 1.10
C GLY A 349 21.49 -26.36 2.35
N SER A 350 22.25 -26.90 3.31
CA SER A 350 22.64 -26.20 4.54
C SER A 350 23.65 -25.08 4.29
N THR A 351 23.36 -24.16 3.38
CA THR A 351 24.09 -22.89 3.27
C THR A 351 23.33 -21.86 4.08
N LYS A 352 23.68 -21.78 5.37
CA LYS A 352 23.42 -20.58 6.17
C LYS A 352 24.05 -19.40 5.41
N LEU A 353 23.21 -18.50 4.92
CA LEU A 353 23.64 -17.18 4.42
C LEU A 353 24.37 -16.40 5.52
#